data_AF-A0AAE1SEH3-F1
#
_entry.id   AF-A0AAE1SEH3-F1
#
_cell.length_a   1.000
_cell.length_b   1.000
_cell.length_c   1.000
_cell.angle_alpha   90.00
_cell.angle_beta   90.00
_cell.angle_gamma   90.00
#
_symmetry.space_group_name_H-M   'P 1'
#
loop_
_entity.id
_entity.type
_entity.pdbx_description
1 polymer ?
#
loop_
_entity_poly.entity_id
_entity_poly.type
_entity_poly.pdbx_seq_one_letter_code
_entity_poly.pdbx_strand_id
1 'polypeptide(L)'
;MREVENLGRANSSASETGSVKEQCTCNSKNRRKAASRSDFDDNYLFSPSAHDIQEGHLEHFRTHWKIGESVIVSNILELASGLSWEPMVMWRAFRNIIKEGSSDLVVTAVDC
;
A
#
# COMPACT_ATOMS: atom_id res chain seq x y z
N MET A 1 -9.13 48.63 -48.74
CA MET A 1 -8.30 49.53 -47.90
C MET A 1 -8.38 48.99 -46.46
N ARG A 2 -7.20 48.65 -45.89
CA ARG A 2 -6.88 48.15 -44.52
C ARG A 2 -7.07 46.66 -44.20
N GLU A 3 -6.00 45.86 -44.40
CA GLU A 3 -5.07 45.32 -43.35
C GLU A 3 -5.59 45.29 -41.88
N VAL A 4 -5.37 44.29 -41.01
CA VAL A 4 -4.21 43.41 -40.74
C VAL A 4 -4.62 42.13 -39.95
N GLU A 5 -3.73 41.14 -39.99
CA GLU A 5 -3.66 39.86 -39.30
C GLU A 5 -3.91 39.90 -37.77
N ASN A 6 -4.42 38.81 -37.19
CA ASN A 6 -3.75 38.25 -36.01
C ASN A 6 -4.03 36.77 -35.74
N LEU A 7 -2.92 36.14 -35.35
CA LEU A 7 -2.59 34.76 -35.02
C LEU A 7 -3.23 34.30 -33.69
N GLY A 8 -3.62 33.03 -33.58
CA GLY A 8 -4.14 32.53 -32.30
C GLY A 8 -4.42 31.02 -32.20
N ARG A 9 -3.44 30.20 -32.60
CA ARG A 9 -3.11 28.85 -32.10
C ARG A 9 -4.29 27.98 -31.59
N ALA A 10 -4.62 26.95 -32.35
CA ALA A 10 -5.40 25.81 -31.88
C ALA A 10 -4.73 25.19 -30.65
N ASN A 11 -5.41 25.22 -29.51
CA ASN A 11 -5.02 24.43 -28.34
C ASN A 11 -5.60 23.03 -28.49
N SER A 12 -4.72 22.10 -28.83
CA SER A 12 -4.89 20.68 -28.54
C SER A 12 -5.04 20.52 -27.03
N SER A 13 -6.27 20.40 -26.53
CA SER A 13 -6.51 19.79 -25.22
C SER A 13 -6.22 18.30 -25.37
N ALA A 14 -4.95 17.94 -25.28
CA ALA A 14 -4.56 16.58 -24.95
C ALA A 14 -5.33 16.23 -23.67
N SER A 15 -6.10 15.16 -23.75
CA SER A 15 -6.82 14.59 -22.63
C SER A 15 -5.85 14.41 -21.47
N GLU A 16 -5.91 15.32 -20.50
CA GLU A 16 -5.55 14.99 -19.14
C GLU A 16 -6.54 13.88 -18.76
N THR A 17 -6.07 12.64 -18.87
CA THR A 17 -6.64 11.52 -18.15
C THR A 17 -6.42 11.86 -16.68
N GLY A 18 -7.28 12.72 -16.15
CA GLY A 18 -7.43 12.93 -14.73
C GLY A 18 -7.79 11.56 -14.18
N SER A 19 -6.79 10.87 -13.65
CA SER A 19 -7.02 9.85 -12.65
C SER A 19 -7.81 10.58 -11.58
N VAL A 20 -9.13 10.35 -11.56
CA VAL A 20 -9.99 10.79 -10.47
C VAL A 20 -9.42 10.05 -9.27
N LYS A 21 -8.50 10.71 -8.55
CA LYS A 21 -8.07 10.26 -7.25
C LYS A 21 -9.34 10.32 -6.42
N GLU A 22 -9.98 9.18 -6.21
CA GLU A 22 -10.92 9.03 -5.11
C GLU A 22 -10.13 9.42 -3.87
N GLN A 23 -10.31 10.67 -3.44
CA GLN A 23 -9.54 11.21 -2.35
C GLN A 23 -9.98 10.46 -1.10
N CYS A 24 -9.12 9.56 -0.65
CA CYS A 24 -9.38 8.74 0.51
C CYS A 24 -9.61 9.65 1.72
N THR A 25 -10.76 9.50 2.38
CA THR A 25 -11.13 10.20 3.63
C THR A 25 -10.30 9.75 4.83
N CYS A 26 -9.12 9.17 4.59
CA CYS A 26 -8.23 8.68 5.63
C CYS A 26 -7.84 9.81 6.57
N ASN A 27 -8.09 9.59 7.86
CA ASN A 27 -7.68 10.51 8.93
C ASN A 27 -6.16 10.76 8.81
N SER A 28 -5.70 11.99 9.02
CA SER A 28 -4.28 12.35 8.92
C SER A 28 -3.37 11.50 9.81
N LYS A 29 -3.94 10.92 10.88
CA LYS A 29 -3.29 9.98 11.80
C LYS A 29 -2.87 8.67 11.15
N ASN A 30 -3.56 8.23 10.09
CA ASN A 30 -3.31 6.98 9.38
C ASN A 30 -2.52 7.20 8.10
N ARG A 31 -1.66 8.23 8.05
CA ARG A 31 -0.75 8.49 6.92
C ARG A 31 0.68 8.36 7.39
N ARG A 32 1.47 7.56 6.66
CA ARG A 32 2.91 7.40 6.89
C ARG A 32 3.67 7.91 5.68
N LYS A 33 4.71 8.70 5.93
CA LYS A 33 5.63 9.15 4.89
C LYS A 33 6.42 7.95 4.36
N ALA A 34 6.34 7.70 3.06
CA ALA A 34 7.04 6.63 2.35
C ALA A 34 8.21 7.16 1.49
N ALA A 35 8.11 8.39 1.00
CA ALA A 35 9.15 9.03 0.18
C ALA A 35 9.23 10.54 0.43
N SER A 36 10.25 11.18 -0.15
CA SER A 36 10.47 12.64 -0.08
C SER A 36 10.81 13.19 -1.48
N ARG A 37 9.89 13.08 -2.44
CA ARG A 37 10.02 13.58 -3.82
C ARG A 37 9.35 14.95 -3.94
N SER A 38 9.93 15.88 -4.71
CA SER A 38 9.43 17.25 -4.89
C SER A 38 8.12 17.33 -5.68
N ASP A 39 7.94 16.43 -6.65
CA ASP A 39 6.96 16.63 -7.73
C ASP A 39 5.80 15.62 -7.72
N PHE A 40 5.72 14.77 -6.69
CA PHE A 40 4.73 13.71 -6.59
C PHE A 40 4.01 13.70 -5.24
N ASP A 41 2.70 13.47 -5.31
CA ASP A 41 1.81 13.34 -4.15
C ASP A 41 1.73 11.88 -3.63
N ASP A 42 2.64 11.02 -4.09
CA ASP A 42 2.80 9.61 -3.66
C ASP A 42 3.70 9.45 -2.42
N ASN A 43 4.16 10.57 -1.85
CA ASN A 43 5.09 10.58 -0.71
C ASN A 43 4.50 10.00 0.59
N TYR A 44 3.19 9.79 0.65
CA TYR A 44 2.48 9.31 1.83
C TYR A 44 1.58 8.14 1.47
N LEU A 45 1.66 7.09 2.28
CA LEU A 45 0.82 5.90 2.17
C LEU A 45 -0.19 5.86 3.30
N PHE A 46 -1.32 5.21 3.04
CA PHE A 46 -2.26 4.84 4.07
C PHE A 46 -1.61 3.81 5.00
N SER A 47 -1.59 4.11 6.29
CA SER A 47 -0.91 3.33 7.32
C SER A 47 -1.70 3.29 8.64
N PRO A 48 -2.79 2.51 8.74
CA PRO A 48 -3.54 2.35 9.98
C PRO A 48 -2.79 1.47 11.00
N SER A 49 -3.05 1.66 12.29
CA SER A 49 -2.69 0.67 13.31
C SER A 49 -3.63 -0.52 13.24
N ALA A 50 -3.15 -1.70 13.63
CA ALA A 50 -3.97 -2.91 13.68
C ALA A 50 -5.21 -2.74 14.57
N HIS A 51 -5.10 -1.99 15.66
CA HIS A 51 -6.24 -1.65 16.53
C HIS A 51 -7.26 -0.71 15.89
N ASP A 52 -6.85 0.07 14.89
CA ASP A 52 -7.75 0.96 14.18
C ASP A 52 -8.61 0.17 13.17
N ILE A 53 -8.23 -1.07 12.83
CA ILE A 53 -8.95 -1.93 11.89
C ILE A 53 -10.27 -2.41 12.52
N GLN A 54 -11.31 -1.59 12.34
CA GLN A 54 -12.70 -1.90 12.67
C GLN A 54 -13.53 -2.25 11.43
N GLU A 55 -14.76 -2.71 11.65
CA GLU A 55 -15.75 -3.00 10.61
C GLU A 55 -15.94 -1.77 9.70
N GLY A 56 -15.45 -1.86 8.46
CA GLY A 56 -15.34 -0.74 7.49
C GLY A 56 -13.95 -0.58 6.86
N HIS A 57 -12.89 -1.08 7.50
CA HIS A 57 -11.52 -1.00 6.95
C HIS A 57 -11.29 -1.96 5.78
N LEU A 58 -12.09 -3.02 5.67
CA LEU A 58 -12.04 -3.94 4.53
C LEU A 58 -12.41 -3.24 3.22
N GLU A 59 -13.41 -2.34 3.25
CA GLU A 59 -13.79 -1.56 2.07
C GLU A 59 -12.69 -0.56 1.68
N HIS A 60 -12.07 0.10 2.67
CA HIS A 60 -10.90 0.95 2.41
C HIS A 60 -9.74 0.17 1.79
N PHE A 61 -9.42 -1.00 2.35
CA PHE A 61 -8.40 -1.88 1.78
C PHE A 61 -8.75 -2.29 0.35
N ARG A 62 -10.00 -2.68 0.10
CA ARG A 62 -10.47 -3.07 -1.23
C ARG A 62 -10.37 -1.93 -2.24
N THR A 63 -10.64 -0.69 -1.84
CA THR A 63 -10.47 0.49 -2.69
C THR A 63 -9.00 0.69 -3.05
N HIS A 64 -8.10 0.75 -2.07
CA HIS A 64 -6.65 0.87 -2.34
C HIS A 64 -6.13 -0.29 -3.19
N TRP A 65 -6.58 -1.52 -2.92
CA TRP A 65 -6.20 -2.72 -3.66
C TRP A 65 -6.62 -2.66 -5.13
N LYS A 66 -7.85 -2.20 -5.43
CA LYS A 66 -8.33 -2.05 -6.82
C LYS A 66 -7.51 -1.05 -7.63
N ILE A 67 -6.98 0.00 -6.98
CA ILE A 67 -6.20 1.06 -7.62
C ILE A 67 -4.71 0.66 -7.71
N GLY A 68 -4.29 -0.37 -6.98
CA GLY A 68 -2.90 -0.81 -6.89
C GLY A 68 -2.07 0.06 -5.94
N GLU A 69 -2.70 0.78 -5.02
CA GLU A 69 -2.01 1.56 -3.99
C GLU A 69 -1.56 0.67 -2.84
N SER A 70 -0.33 0.86 -2.37
CA SER A 70 0.20 0.11 -1.24
C SER A 70 -0.34 0.63 0.10
N VAL A 71 -0.64 -0.31 1.00
CA VAL A 71 -1.17 -0.04 2.35
C VAL A 71 -0.27 -0.70 3.39
N ILE A 72 0.03 -0.01 4.48
CA ILE A 72 0.87 -0.53 5.57
C ILE A 72 0.06 -0.66 6.86
N VAL A 73 -0.18 -1.88 7.34
CA VAL A 73 -0.79 -2.07 8.66
C VAL A 73 0.29 -2.17 9.73
N SER A 74 0.31 -1.25 10.70
CA SER A 74 1.26 -1.29 11.81
C SER A 74 0.72 -1.99 13.05
N ASN A 75 1.60 -2.35 13.99
CA ASN A 75 1.24 -2.90 15.31
C ASN A 75 0.47 -4.23 15.27
N ILE A 76 0.61 -5.02 14.21
CA ILE A 76 -0.07 -6.32 14.08
C ILE A 76 0.30 -7.32 15.17
N LEU A 77 1.53 -7.22 15.70
CA LEU A 77 2.01 -8.10 16.77
C LEU A 77 1.20 -7.97 18.06
N GLU A 78 0.59 -6.81 18.30
CA GLU A 78 -0.27 -6.60 19.48
C GLU A 78 -1.58 -7.40 19.37
N LEU A 79 -2.03 -7.72 18.16
CA LEU A 79 -3.19 -8.59 17.91
C LEU A 79 -2.83 -10.07 17.75
N ALA A 80 -1.56 -10.40 17.46
CA ALA A 80 -1.08 -11.77 17.32
C ALA A 80 -0.72 -12.40 18.68
N SER A 81 -1.56 -12.20 19.70
CA SER A 81 -1.36 -12.72 21.05
C SER A 81 -1.49 -14.25 21.05
N GLY A 82 -0.35 -14.92 21.00
CA GLY A 82 -0.29 -16.39 20.96
C GLY A 82 0.89 -16.93 20.16
N LEU A 83 1.50 -16.11 19.31
CA LEU A 83 2.72 -16.44 18.59
C LEU A 83 3.90 -15.67 19.19
N SER A 84 4.95 -16.39 19.59
CA SER A 84 6.21 -15.76 19.98
C SER A 84 7.17 -15.74 18.78
N TRP A 85 7.56 -14.53 18.40
CA TRP A 85 8.58 -14.27 17.39
C TRP A 85 9.99 -14.22 17.99
N GLU A 86 10.15 -14.59 19.28
CA GLU A 86 11.45 -14.68 19.90
C GLU A 86 12.33 -15.71 19.14
N PRO A 87 13.58 -15.37 18.80
CA PRO A 87 14.42 -16.21 17.96
C PRO A 87 14.50 -17.68 18.41
N MET A 88 14.56 -17.94 19.72
CA MET A 88 14.63 -19.30 20.26
C MET A 88 13.32 -20.08 20.15
N VAL A 89 12.17 -19.40 20.24
CA VAL A 89 10.87 -20.03 20.02
C VAL A 89 10.70 -20.40 18.56
N MET A 90 11.01 -19.46 17.67
CA MET A 90 10.94 -19.66 16.22
C MET A 90 11.91 -20.76 15.76
N TRP A 91 13.14 -20.77 16.26
CA TRP A 91 14.13 -21.82 15.99
C TRP A 91 13.64 -23.21 16.40
N ARG A 92 13.00 -23.32 17.58
CA ARG A 92 12.44 -24.60 18.05
C ARG A 92 11.27 -25.06 17.17
N ALA A 93 10.38 -24.15 16.78
CA ALA A 93 9.27 -24.48 15.88
C ALA A 93 9.79 -25.06 14.55
N PHE A 94 10.76 -24.40 13.90
CA PHE A 94 11.35 -24.89 12.65
C PHE A 94 12.04 -26.24 12.81
N ARG A 95 12.80 -26.44 13.89
CA ARG A 95 13.47 -27.72 14.14
C ARG A 95 12.50 -28.85 14.40
N ASN A 96 11.39 -28.59 15.06
CA ASN A 96 10.37 -29.61 15.30
C ASN A 96 9.74 -30.06 13.98
N ILE A 97 9.43 -29.13 13.08
CA ILE A 97 8.91 -29.46 11.74
C ILE A 97 9.90 -30.35 10.96
N ILE A 98 11.21 -30.04 11.03
CA ILE A 98 12.26 -30.85 10.39
C ILE A 98 12.37 -32.24 11.01
N LYS A 99 12.29 -32.35 12.35
CA LYS A 99 12.41 -33.61 13.07
C LYS A 99 11.22 -34.54 12.84
N GLU A 100 10.03 -34.00 12.68
CA GLU A 100 8.80 -34.76 12.43
C GLU A 100 8.67 -35.23 10.97
N GLY A 101 9.66 -34.93 10.12
CA GLY A 101 9.73 -35.44 8.75
C GLY A 101 8.60 -34.91 7.86
N SER A 102 8.16 -33.67 8.08
CA SER A 102 7.14 -33.05 7.24
C SER A 102 7.68 -32.81 5.82
N SER A 103 6.99 -33.38 4.83
CA SER A 103 7.26 -33.18 3.40
C SER A 103 6.97 -31.75 2.92
N ASP A 104 6.28 -30.93 3.72
CA ASP A 104 5.87 -29.55 3.37
C ASP A 104 7.00 -28.51 3.48
N LEU A 105 8.23 -28.94 3.76
CA LEU A 105 9.39 -28.03 3.85
C LEU A 105 9.92 -27.60 2.48
N VAL A 106 9.45 -28.22 1.39
CA VAL A 106 9.81 -27.84 0.02
C VAL A 106 8.85 -26.76 -0.46
N VAL A 107 9.24 -25.51 -0.27
CA VAL A 107 8.54 -24.35 -0.82
C VAL A 107 9.28 -23.81 -2.03
N THR A 108 8.55 -23.59 -3.13
CA THR A 108 9.08 -22.93 -4.31
C THR A 108 9.24 -21.43 -4.03
N ALA A 109 10.46 -20.93 -4.15
CA ALA A 109 10.69 -19.49 -4.13
C ALA A 109 10.06 -18.86 -5.38
N VAL A 110 9.29 -17.79 -5.18
CA VAL A 110 8.87 -16.90 -6.27
C VAL A 110 9.94 -15.82 -6.36
N ASP A 111 10.57 -15.69 -7.52
CA ASP A 111 11.52 -14.60 -7.79
C ASP A 111 10.71 -13.32 -8.06
N CYS A 112 11.05 -12.26 -7.34
CA CYS A 112 10.30 -11.00 -7.30
C CYS A 112 10.82 -10.00 -8.34
#